data_AF-A0A956W8M6-F1
#
_entry.id   AF-A0A956W8M6-F1
#
_cell.length_a   1.000
_cell.length_b   1.000
_cell.length_c   1.000
_cell.angle_alpha   90.00
_cell.angle_beta   90.00
_cell.angle_gamma   90.00
#
_symmetry.space_group_name_H-M   'P 1'
#
loop_
_entity.id
_entity.type
_entity.pdbx_description
1 polymer ?
#
loop_
_entity_poly.entity_id
_entity_poly.type
_entity_poly.pdbx_seq_one_letter_code
_entity_poly.pdbx_strand_id
1 'polypeptide(L)'
;MSLAKVRSVAFRGIEGIPVDVEVDIGSGLPAFNIVGLPDTAVQEARERVRAAIKNAGFEFPLRRITVNLAPADVRKEGPVYDLPIAVAVLVASGQVPNHFADAALAGELSLDGRLRHVAGVLPLAAMCAAEGISTVVVPQEDTAEAGLVGGLRVLGVETLKQLAQPPESWPPPLPPTACEAPLEVHDLATVQGQEHVKRSLEVGAAGGHNVLMQGPPGSGKTLLARALPGLLAPLSPIETIEVSKIYSVAG
;
A
#
# COMPACT_ATOMS: atom_id res chain seq x y z
N MET A 1 -26.88 8.83 8.53
CA MET A 1 -26.02 9.08 9.71
C MET A 1 -24.97 10.10 9.29
N SER A 2 -24.63 11.09 10.13
CA SER A 2 -23.59 12.08 9.81
C SER A 2 -22.17 11.56 10.03
N LEU A 3 -22.02 10.39 10.67
CA LEU A 3 -20.77 9.71 10.93
C LEU A 3 -20.62 8.50 9.99
N ALA A 4 -19.47 8.39 9.35
CA ALA A 4 -19.04 7.20 8.63
C ALA A 4 -17.67 6.76 9.13
N LYS A 5 -17.41 5.46 9.06
CA LYS A 5 -16.15 4.83 9.45
C LYS A 5 -15.75 3.84 8.37
N VAL A 6 -14.49 3.92 7.94
CA VAL A 6 -13.85 2.97 7.03
C VAL A 6 -12.47 2.61 7.54
N ARG A 7 -11.94 1.45 7.17
CA ARG A 7 -10.59 1.02 7.56
C ARG A 7 -9.57 1.35 6.48
N SER A 8 -8.35 1.61 6.90
CA SER A 8 -7.18 1.88 6.07
C SER A 8 -5.92 1.39 6.80
N VAL A 9 -4.74 1.86 6.40
CA VAL A 9 -3.44 1.41 6.91
C VAL A 9 -2.49 2.58 7.10
N ALA A 10 -1.67 2.50 8.14
CA ALA A 10 -0.42 3.23 8.27
C ALA A 10 0.75 2.24 8.24
N PHE A 11 1.96 2.72 7.91
CA PHE A 11 3.14 1.86 7.84
C PHE A 11 4.13 2.16 8.96
N ARG A 12 4.68 1.11 9.56
CA ARG A 12 5.82 1.18 10.47
C ARG A 12 6.91 0.25 9.93
N GLY A 13 7.84 0.83 9.18
CA GLY A 13 8.77 0.03 8.37
C GLY A 13 7.98 -0.76 7.32
N ILE A 14 8.11 -2.08 7.32
CA ILE A 14 7.41 -2.99 6.39
C ILE A 14 6.11 -3.58 6.95
N GLU A 15 5.71 -3.15 8.16
CA GLU A 15 4.48 -3.62 8.82
C GLU A 15 3.34 -2.64 8.58
N GLY A 16 2.16 -3.17 8.28
CA GLY A 16 0.91 -2.42 8.24
C GLY A 16 0.29 -2.33 9.63
N ILE A 17 -0.16 -1.14 10.02
CA ILE A 17 -0.93 -0.87 11.23
C ILE A 17 -2.34 -0.45 10.80
N PRO A 18 -3.40 -1.09 11.32
CA PRO A 18 -4.75 -0.72 10.97
C PRO A 18 -5.06 0.72 11.39
N VAL A 19 -5.66 1.49 10.48
CA VAL A 19 -6.12 2.86 10.73
C VAL A 19 -7.61 2.96 10.49
N ASP A 20 -8.33 3.49 11.46
CA ASP A 20 -9.73 3.87 11.29
C ASP A 20 -9.80 5.30 10.75
N VAL A 21 -10.47 5.46 9.61
CA VAL A 21 -10.79 6.76 9.00
C VAL A 21 -12.24 7.06 9.32
N GLU A 22 -12.44 7.99 10.24
CA GLU A 22 -13.77 8.39 10.72
C GLU A 22 -14.08 9.79 10.19
N VAL A 23 -15.24 9.95 9.57
CA VAL A 23 -15.70 11.23 9.03
C VAL A 23 -17.03 11.61 9.66
N ASP A 24 -17.06 12.76 10.32
CA ASP A 24 -18.28 13.38 10.82
C ASP A 24 -18.62 14.67 10.04
N ILE A 25 -19.88 14.77 9.61
CA ILE A 25 -20.44 15.94 8.91
C ILE A 25 -21.38 16.70 9.85
N GLY A 26 -20.82 17.68 10.55
CA GLY A 26 -21.51 18.53 11.51
C GLY A 26 -22.26 19.70 10.88
N SER A 27 -22.98 20.47 11.70
CA SER A 27 -23.58 21.76 11.32
C SER A 27 -22.57 22.91 11.45
N GLY A 28 -22.76 23.98 10.68
CA GLY A 28 -21.92 25.19 10.74
C GLY A 28 -21.34 25.58 9.39
N LEU A 29 -20.46 26.59 9.40
CA LEU A 29 -19.78 27.07 8.19
C LEU A 29 -18.90 25.96 7.57
N PRO A 30 -18.75 25.93 6.23
CA PRO A 30 -17.90 24.96 5.55
C PRO A 30 -16.47 24.99 6.09
N ALA A 31 -16.01 23.84 6.56
CA ALA A 31 -14.63 23.62 7.01
C ALA A 31 -14.28 22.15 6.82
N PHE A 32 -13.01 21.84 6.61
CA PHE A 32 -12.53 20.47 6.45
C PHE A 32 -11.23 20.32 7.23
N ASN A 33 -11.28 19.53 8.29
CA ASN A 33 -10.17 19.34 9.22
C ASN A 33 -9.75 17.88 9.24
N ILE A 34 -8.45 17.61 9.19
CA ILE A 34 -7.88 16.28 9.36
C ILE A 34 -7.07 16.25 10.66
N VAL A 35 -7.37 15.29 11.54
CA VAL A 35 -6.70 15.10 12.84
C VAL A 35 -6.19 13.67 12.99
N GLY A 36 -5.24 13.48 13.93
CA GLY A 36 -4.61 12.17 14.18
C GLY A 36 -3.20 12.06 13.60
N LEU A 37 -2.34 13.05 13.82
CA LEU A 37 -0.95 13.12 13.31
C LEU A 37 -0.78 12.91 11.78
N PRO A 38 -1.55 13.61 10.93
CA PRO A 38 -1.30 13.63 9.49
C PRO A 38 -0.02 14.43 9.16
N ASP A 39 0.71 13.99 8.14
CA ASP A 39 1.76 14.78 7.50
C ASP A 39 1.18 15.83 6.52
N THR A 40 2.06 16.55 5.84
CA THR A 40 1.65 17.56 4.85
C THR A 40 0.88 16.95 3.68
N ALA A 41 1.30 15.78 3.18
CA ALA A 41 0.64 15.13 2.04
C ALA A 41 -0.79 14.72 2.39
N VAL A 42 -1.02 14.20 3.60
CA VAL A 42 -2.36 13.88 4.12
C VAL A 42 -3.17 15.16 4.36
N GLN A 43 -2.58 16.25 4.85
CA GLN A 43 -3.30 17.52 4.98
C GLN A 43 -3.76 18.08 3.61
N GLU A 44 -2.95 17.90 2.56
CA GLU A 44 -3.31 18.28 1.19
C GLU A 44 -4.41 17.40 0.57
N ALA A 45 -4.71 16.24 1.17
CA ALA A 45 -5.80 15.37 0.74
C ALA A 45 -7.15 16.12 0.69
N ARG A 46 -7.34 17.17 1.50
CA ARG A 46 -8.54 18.01 1.46
C ARG A 46 -8.84 18.54 0.06
N GLU A 47 -7.84 19.11 -0.62
CA GLU A 47 -8.06 19.69 -1.95
C GLU A 47 -8.25 18.59 -3.00
N ARG A 48 -7.49 17.48 -2.88
CA ARG A 48 -7.59 16.35 -3.81
C ARG A 48 -8.93 15.63 -3.72
N VAL A 49 -9.35 15.26 -2.52
CA VAL A 49 -10.65 14.62 -2.24
C VAL A 49 -11.80 15.52 -2.70
N ARG A 50 -11.75 16.82 -2.40
CA ARG A 50 -12.79 17.76 -2.81
C ARG A 50 -12.93 17.85 -4.33
N ALA A 51 -11.80 17.97 -5.04
CA ALA A 51 -11.80 18.02 -6.51
C ALA A 51 -12.28 16.69 -7.11
N ALA A 52 -11.76 15.57 -6.62
CA ALA A 52 -12.11 14.22 -7.06
C ALA A 52 -13.60 13.92 -6.92
N ILE A 53 -14.20 14.24 -5.75
CA ILE A 53 -15.64 14.06 -5.51
C ILE A 53 -16.47 14.83 -6.54
N LYS A 54 -16.14 16.11 -6.75
CA LYS A 54 -16.87 16.96 -7.71
C LYS A 54 -16.73 16.46 -9.14
N ASN A 55 -15.51 16.11 -9.55
CA ASN A 55 -15.22 15.68 -10.92
C ASN A 55 -15.74 14.26 -11.22
N ALA A 56 -15.95 13.44 -10.19
CA ALA A 56 -16.64 12.16 -10.31
C ALA A 56 -18.18 12.29 -10.44
N GLY A 57 -18.73 13.50 -10.30
CA GLY A 57 -20.16 13.78 -10.42
C GLY A 57 -20.94 13.69 -9.11
N PHE A 58 -20.26 13.63 -7.97
CA PHE A 58 -20.87 13.69 -6.64
C PHE A 58 -20.91 15.13 -6.11
N GLU A 59 -21.76 15.37 -5.13
CA GLU A 59 -21.84 16.63 -4.43
C GLU A 59 -20.85 16.66 -3.25
N PHE A 60 -19.99 17.68 -3.18
CA PHE A 60 -19.13 17.85 -2.00
C PHE A 60 -19.89 18.63 -0.90
N PRO A 61 -20.09 18.06 0.31
CA PRO A 61 -20.90 18.69 1.34
C PRO A 61 -20.36 20.07 1.76
N LEU A 62 -21.19 21.11 1.66
CA LEU A 62 -20.87 22.47 2.11
C LEU A 62 -21.14 22.65 3.61
N ARG A 63 -20.57 21.76 4.42
CA ARG A 63 -20.75 21.70 5.88
C ARG A 63 -19.40 21.55 6.57
N ARG A 64 -19.39 21.55 7.91
CA ARG A 64 -18.18 21.26 8.68
C ARG A 64 -17.91 19.75 8.63
N ILE A 65 -16.78 19.37 8.03
CA ILE A 65 -16.30 18.00 7.90
C ILE A 65 -15.09 17.83 8.81
N THR A 66 -15.11 16.82 9.67
CA THR A 66 -13.96 16.42 10.49
C THR A 66 -13.57 15.00 10.14
N VAL A 67 -12.32 14.82 9.72
CA VAL A 67 -11.70 13.53 9.44
C VAL A 67 -10.78 13.19 10.62
N ASN A 68 -11.07 12.11 11.33
CA ASN A 68 -10.23 11.58 12.39
C ASN A 68 -9.53 10.31 11.91
N LEU A 69 -8.20 10.29 11.99
CA LEU A 69 -7.37 9.14 11.63
C LEU A 69 -6.87 8.48 12.94
N ALA A 70 -7.47 7.37 13.35
CA ALA A 70 -7.12 6.64 14.58
C ALA A 70 -6.27 5.39 14.26
N PRO A 71 -5.26 5.03 15.07
CA PRO A 71 -4.95 5.59 16.39
C PRO A 71 -4.04 6.82 16.32
N ALA A 72 -4.26 7.81 17.20
CA ALA A 72 -3.66 9.14 17.10
C ALA A 72 -2.17 9.21 17.46
N ASP A 73 -1.56 8.14 17.97
CA ASP A 73 -0.14 8.01 18.31
C ASP A 73 0.70 7.50 17.11
N VAL A 74 0.05 7.01 16.07
CA VAL A 74 0.69 6.59 14.82
C VAL A 74 0.63 7.74 13.82
N ARG A 75 1.76 8.02 13.17
CA ARG A 75 1.87 9.05 12.14
C ARG A 75 1.27 8.56 10.82
N LYS A 76 0.47 9.41 10.16
CA LYS A 76 -0.17 9.10 8.89
C LYS A 76 0.56 9.87 7.80
N GLU A 77 1.19 9.13 6.90
CA GLU A 77 2.07 9.68 5.87
C GLU A 77 1.58 9.28 4.48
N GLY A 78 1.78 10.18 3.51
CA GLY A 78 1.51 9.94 2.10
C GLY A 78 0.03 9.99 1.68
N PRO A 79 -0.24 9.79 0.37
CA PRO A 79 -1.56 10.01 -0.23
C PRO A 79 -2.51 8.81 -0.09
N VAL A 80 -2.11 7.75 0.61
CA VAL A 80 -2.87 6.49 0.73
C VAL A 80 -4.29 6.65 1.30
N TYR A 81 -4.52 7.74 2.03
CA TYR A 81 -5.78 8.05 2.68
C TYR A 81 -6.78 8.80 1.79
N ASP A 82 -6.42 9.20 0.58
CA ASP A 82 -7.34 9.98 -0.29
C ASP A 82 -8.62 9.19 -0.58
N LEU A 83 -8.50 7.92 -1.00
CA LEU A 83 -9.65 7.02 -1.25
C LEU A 83 -10.51 6.80 0.01
N PRO A 84 -10.00 6.31 1.15
CA PRO A 84 -10.83 6.07 2.33
C PRO A 84 -11.49 7.35 2.84
N ILE A 85 -10.81 8.51 2.80
CA ILE A 85 -11.42 9.79 3.17
C ILE A 85 -12.58 10.13 2.23
N ALA A 86 -12.39 10.01 0.92
CA ALA A 86 -13.45 10.28 -0.05
C ALA A 86 -14.66 9.35 0.14
N VAL A 87 -14.42 8.04 0.32
CA VAL A 87 -15.47 7.05 0.59
C VAL A 87 -16.22 7.40 1.86
N ALA A 88 -15.53 7.70 2.96
CA ALA A 88 -16.17 8.05 4.21
C ALA A 88 -17.01 9.34 4.11
N VAL A 89 -16.55 10.35 3.35
CA VAL A 89 -17.35 11.56 3.06
C VAL A 89 -18.62 11.22 2.26
N LEU A 90 -18.52 10.38 1.23
CA LEU A 90 -19.66 9.99 0.39
C LEU A 90 -20.68 9.15 1.16
N VAL A 91 -20.21 8.26 2.04
CA VAL A 91 -21.07 7.46 2.94
C VAL A 91 -21.74 8.34 3.99
N ALA A 92 -20.98 9.23 4.66
CA ALA A 92 -21.53 10.14 5.67
C ALA A 92 -22.55 11.15 5.09
N SER A 93 -22.38 11.52 3.83
CA SER A 93 -23.35 12.36 3.10
C SER A 93 -24.52 11.59 2.48
N GLY A 94 -24.52 10.25 2.58
CA GLY A 94 -25.59 9.40 2.07
C GLY A 94 -25.63 9.27 0.54
N GLN A 95 -24.56 9.63 -0.16
CA GLN A 95 -24.47 9.56 -1.62
C GLN A 95 -24.05 8.17 -2.12
N VAL A 96 -23.37 7.40 -1.27
CA VAL A 96 -22.91 6.04 -1.57
C VAL A 96 -23.34 5.11 -0.42
N PRO A 97 -23.87 3.90 -0.70
CA PRO A 97 -24.16 2.93 0.34
C PRO A 97 -22.87 2.45 1.03
N ASN A 98 -22.95 2.09 2.32
CA ASN A 98 -21.78 1.63 3.06
C ASN A 98 -21.42 0.15 2.78
N HIS A 99 -20.95 -0.15 1.57
CA HIS A 99 -20.45 -1.48 1.21
C HIS A 99 -19.05 -1.78 1.77
N PHE A 100 -18.46 -0.83 2.51
CA PHE A 100 -17.04 -0.82 2.89
C PHE A 100 -16.78 -1.07 4.38
N ALA A 101 -17.82 -1.34 5.16
CA ALA A 101 -17.71 -1.49 6.61
C ALA A 101 -16.69 -2.57 7.02
N ASP A 102 -16.62 -3.66 6.25
CA ASP A 102 -15.73 -4.79 6.50
C ASP A 102 -14.52 -4.83 5.54
N ALA A 103 -14.26 -3.74 4.81
CA ALA A 103 -13.14 -3.64 3.88
C ALA A 103 -12.07 -2.68 4.39
N ALA A 104 -10.82 -2.95 4.04
CA ALA A 104 -9.72 -1.99 4.16
C ALA A 104 -9.51 -1.29 2.81
N LEU A 105 -9.31 0.03 2.84
CA LEU A 105 -9.20 0.87 1.66
C LEU A 105 -7.88 1.63 1.66
N ALA A 106 -7.24 1.69 0.50
CA ALA A 106 -6.02 2.44 0.25
C ALA A 106 -6.05 2.94 -1.19
N GLY A 107 -5.59 4.17 -1.44
CA GLY A 107 -5.50 4.70 -2.80
C GLY A 107 -5.31 6.21 -2.84
N GLU A 108 -4.49 6.68 -3.77
CA GLU A 108 -4.32 8.11 -4.08
C GLU A 108 -5.42 8.56 -5.04
N LEU A 109 -5.91 9.79 -4.87
CA LEU A 109 -6.86 10.39 -5.82
C LEU A 109 -6.20 11.49 -6.64
N SER A 110 -6.32 11.35 -7.96
CA SER A 110 -6.15 12.45 -8.89
C SER A 110 -7.29 13.46 -8.75
N LEU A 111 -7.04 14.73 -9.10
CA LEU A 111 -8.06 15.78 -9.05
C LEU A 111 -9.28 15.47 -9.94
N ASP A 112 -9.12 14.67 -11.00
CA ASP A 112 -10.18 14.26 -11.92
C ASP A 112 -11.01 13.05 -11.42
N GLY A 113 -10.67 12.51 -10.25
CA GLY A 113 -11.35 11.36 -9.65
C GLY A 113 -10.80 10.00 -10.07
N ARG A 114 -9.69 9.92 -10.81
CA ARG A 114 -8.97 8.66 -11.03
C ARG A 114 -8.18 8.24 -9.80
N LEU A 115 -8.12 6.93 -9.54
CA LEU A 115 -7.23 6.37 -8.53
C LEU A 115 -5.84 6.14 -9.10
N ARG A 116 -4.83 6.25 -8.24
CA ARG A 116 -3.42 5.99 -8.54
C ARG A 116 -2.79 5.09 -7.49
N HIS A 117 -1.73 4.41 -7.93
CA HIS A 117 -0.88 3.52 -7.18
C HIS A 117 -0.49 4.12 -5.83
N VAL A 118 -0.48 3.27 -4.82
CA VAL A 118 0.02 3.61 -3.50
C VAL A 118 1.08 2.61 -3.06
N ALA A 119 2.14 3.12 -2.44
CA ALA A 119 3.12 2.27 -1.80
C ALA A 119 2.51 1.47 -0.63
N GLY A 120 3.03 0.27 -0.40
CA GLY A 120 2.69 -0.56 0.75
C GLY A 120 1.40 -1.40 0.60
N VAL A 121 0.97 -1.68 -0.63
CA VAL A 121 -0.20 -2.54 -0.92
C VAL A 121 0.00 -3.96 -0.39
N LEU A 122 1.20 -4.53 -0.52
CA LEU A 122 1.46 -5.87 0.00
C LEU A 122 1.45 -5.95 1.54
N PRO A 123 2.12 -5.05 2.29
CA PRO A 123 1.93 -4.95 3.74
C PRO A 123 0.48 -4.71 4.17
N LEU A 124 -0.29 -3.89 3.43
CA LEU A 124 -1.73 -3.71 3.67
C LEU A 124 -2.47 -5.05 3.56
N ALA A 125 -2.29 -5.77 2.46
CA ALA A 125 -2.94 -7.05 2.22
C ALA A 125 -2.55 -8.07 3.31
N ALA A 126 -1.26 -8.14 3.67
CA ALA A 126 -0.79 -9.02 4.74
C ALA A 126 -1.40 -8.67 6.11
N MET A 127 -1.53 -7.37 6.42
CA MET A 127 -2.21 -6.92 7.63
C MET A 127 -3.68 -7.32 7.63
N CYS A 128 -4.40 -7.13 6.52
CA CYS A 128 -5.79 -7.55 6.39
C CYS A 128 -5.97 -9.05 6.64
N ALA A 129 -5.10 -9.89 6.06
CA ALA A 129 -5.15 -11.33 6.26
C ALA A 129 -4.90 -11.71 7.73
N ALA A 130 -3.98 -11.04 8.42
CA ALA A 130 -3.68 -11.28 9.83
C ALA A 130 -4.80 -10.83 10.77
N GLU A 131 -5.44 -9.71 10.48
CA GLU A 131 -6.55 -9.13 11.26
C GLU A 131 -7.93 -9.75 10.92
N GLY A 132 -7.98 -10.71 9.99
CA GLY A 132 -9.22 -11.35 9.56
C GLY A 132 -10.14 -10.44 8.73
N ILE A 133 -9.59 -9.39 8.12
CA ILE A 133 -10.30 -8.51 7.18
C ILE A 133 -10.34 -9.23 5.83
N SER A 134 -11.55 -9.61 5.39
CA SER A 134 -11.72 -10.45 4.20
C SER A 134 -11.62 -9.69 2.88
N THR A 135 -11.72 -8.36 2.88
CA THR A 135 -11.85 -7.55 1.67
C THR A 135 -10.89 -6.37 1.68
N VAL A 136 -10.19 -6.16 0.57
CA VAL A 136 -9.31 -4.99 0.36
C VAL A 136 -9.72 -4.25 -0.91
N VAL A 137 -9.79 -2.93 -0.85
CA VAL A 137 -10.08 -2.05 -1.99
C VAL A 137 -8.86 -1.19 -2.28
N VAL A 138 -8.35 -1.31 -3.49
CA VAL A 138 -7.12 -0.65 -3.96
C VAL A 138 -7.32 -0.08 -5.37
N PRO A 139 -6.43 0.79 -5.87
CA PRO A 139 -6.38 1.14 -7.29
C PRO A 139 -6.35 -0.12 -8.16
N GLN A 140 -6.98 -0.07 -9.33
CA GLN A 140 -7.03 -1.23 -10.24
C GLN A 140 -5.63 -1.78 -10.57
N GLU A 141 -4.64 -0.90 -10.73
CA GLU A 141 -3.25 -1.28 -11.00
C GLU A 141 -2.57 -2.04 -9.86
N ASP A 142 -3.04 -1.87 -8.62
CA ASP A 142 -2.48 -2.47 -7.40
C ASP A 142 -3.10 -3.83 -7.07
N THR A 143 -4.15 -4.22 -7.80
CA THR A 143 -4.89 -5.45 -7.52
C THR A 143 -4.04 -6.72 -7.68
N ALA A 144 -3.11 -6.73 -8.62
CA ALA A 144 -2.19 -7.84 -8.83
C ALA A 144 -1.27 -8.04 -7.62
N GLU A 145 -0.79 -6.94 -7.02
CA GLU A 145 0.08 -6.99 -5.83
C GLU A 145 -0.70 -7.40 -4.58
N ALA A 146 -1.88 -6.80 -4.35
CA ALA A 146 -2.76 -7.20 -3.25
C ALA A 146 -3.15 -8.68 -3.33
N GLY A 147 -3.33 -9.19 -4.55
CA GLY A 147 -3.67 -10.59 -4.84
C GLY A 147 -2.55 -11.60 -4.56
N LEU A 148 -1.32 -11.16 -4.27
CA LEU A 148 -0.24 -12.05 -3.82
C LEU A 148 -0.53 -12.66 -2.44
N VAL A 149 -1.33 -11.99 -1.62
CA VAL A 149 -1.78 -12.51 -0.32
C VAL A 149 -3.08 -13.28 -0.51
N GLY A 150 -3.00 -14.60 -0.36
CA GLY A 150 -4.17 -15.48 -0.46
C GLY A 150 -5.20 -15.24 0.64
N GLY A 151 -6.46 -15.58 0.36
CA GLY A 151 -7.56 -15.49 1.33
C GLY A 151 -8.27 -14.12 1.39
N LEU A 152 -7.88 -13.17 0.54
CA LEU A 152 -8.51 -11.85 0.44
C LEU A 152 -9.37 -11.74 -0.81
N ARG A 153 -10.53 -11.10 -0.67
CA ARG A 153 -11.29 -10.54 -1.80
C ARG A 153 -10.69 -9.19 -2.16
N VAL A 154 -9.93 -9.16 -3.26
CA VAL A 154 -9.35 -7.92 -3.79
C VAL A 154 -10.35 -7.25 -4.74
N LEU A 155 -10.65 -5.98 -4.48
CA LEU A 155 -11.50 -5.13 -5.31
C LEU A 155 -10.67 -3.98 -5.89
N GLY A 156 -10.64 -3.89 -7.21
CA GLY A 156 -9.95 -2.81 -7.92
C GLY A 156 -10.88 -1.68 -8.31
N VAL A 157 -10.42 -0.45 -8.11
CA VAL A 157 -11.15 0.77 -8.48
C VAL A 157 -10.27 1.62 -9.38
N GLU A 158 -10.79 2.02 -10.53
CA GLU A 158 -10.13 2.93 -11.47
C GLU A 158 -10.52 4.39 -11.22
N THR A 159 -11.80 4.61 -10.87
CA THR A 159 -12.35 5.95 -10.67
C THR A 159 -13.30 6.00 -9.49
N LEU A 160 -13.32 7.14 -8.80
CA LEU A 160 -14.22 7.39 -7.69
C LEU A 160 -15.70 7.25 -8.09
N LYS A 161 -16.04 7.52 -9.35
CA LYS A 161 -17.41 7.37 -9.87
C LYS A 161 -17.93 5.94 -9.78
N GLN A 162 -17.05 4.92 -9.81
CA GLN A 162 -17.44 3.52 -9.67
C GLN A 162 -18.03 3.22 -8.28
N LEU A 163 -17.74 4.04 -7.27
CA LEU A 163 -18.29 3.86 -5.92
C LEU A 163 -19.81 4.01 -5.86
N ALA A 164 -20.44 4.66 -6.85
CA ALA A 164 -21.91 4.72 -6.94
C ALA A 164 -22.54 3.39 -7.38
N GLN A 165 -21.73 2.47 -7.90
CA GLN A 165 -22.18 1.17 -8.41
C GLN A 165 -21.83 0.07 -7.40
N PRO A 166 -22.59 -1.03 -7.37
CA PRO A 166 -22.28 -2.17 -6.52
C PRO A 166 -20.90 -2.76 -6.87
N PRO A 167 -20.11 -3.24 -5.89
CA PRO A 167 -18.77 -3.80 -6.13
C PRO A 167 -18.70 -4.92 -7.18
N GLU A 168 -19.81 -5.62 -7.40
CA GLU A 168 -19.95 -6.68 -8.41
C GLU A 168 -19.83 -6.16 -9.85
N SER A 169 -20.04 -4.86 -10.11
CA SER A 169 -19.92 -4.27 -11.44
C SER A 169 -18.54 -3.68 -11.73
N TRP A 170 -17.62 -3.75 -10.77
CA TRP A 170 -16.27 -3.20 -10.92
C TRP A 170 -15.40 -4.11 -11.78
N PRO A 171 -14.30 -3.59 -12.36
CA PRO A 171 -13.36 -4.41 -13.10
C PRO A 171 -12.86 -5.58 -12.22
N PRO A 172 -12.70 -6.78 -12.79
CA PRO A 172 -12.09 -7.88 -12.05
C PRO A 172 -10.65 -7.50 -11.64
N PRO A 173 -10.15 -8.03 -10.51
CA PRO A 173 -8.76 -7.81 -10.14
C PRO A 173 -7.83 -8.33 -11.24
N LEU A 174 -6.75 -7.60 -11.49
CA LEU A 174 -5.68 -8.07 -12.36
C LEU A 174 -5.09 -9.34 -11.74
N PRO A 175 -4.81 -10.38 -12.55
CA PRO A 175 -4.16 -11.57 -12.03
C PRO A 175 -2.79 -11.17 -11.46
N PRO A 176 -2.36 -11.74 -10.32
CA PRO A 176 -1.01 -11.54 -9.83
C PRO A 176 -0.03 -11.93 -10.92
N THR A 177 0.72 -10.96 -11.42
CA THR A 177 1.73 -11.21 -12.43
C THR A 177 2.85 -11.99 -11.77
N ALA A 178 3.03 -13.26 -12.13
CA ALA A 178 4.27 -13.96 -11.82
C ALA A 178 5.39 -13.17 -12.50
N CYS A 179 6.12 -12.38 -11.71
CA CYS A 179 7.23 -11.61 -12.22
C CYS A 179 8.39 -12.59 -12.41
N GLU A 180 8.38 -13.33 -13.52
CA GLU A 180 9.56 -13.98 -14.07
C GLU A 180 10.46 -12.90 -14.69
N ALA A 181 10.76 -11.83 -13.97
CA ALA A 181 11.92 -11.03 -14.32
C ALA A 181 13.12 -11.95 -14.10
N PRO A 182 13.94 -12.23 -15.14
CA PRO A 182 15.19 -12.91 -14.91
C PRO A 182 15.95 -12.04 -13.92
N LEU A 183 16.19 -12.54 -12.71
CA LEU A 183 17.27 -11.99 -11.91
C LEU A 183 18.50 -12.09 -12.82
N GLU A 184 19.11 -10.96 -13.18
CA GLU A 184 20.48 -10.97 -13.67
C GLU A 184 21.36 -11.44 -12.51
N VAL A 185 21.37 -12.75 -12.31
CA VAL A 185 22.19 -13.41 -11.31
C VAL A 185 23.59 -13.42 -11.90
N HIS A 186 24.46 -12.61 -11.32
CA HIS A 186 25.89 -12.72 -11.63
C HIS A 186 26.40 -14.04 -11.06
N ASP A 187 27.03 -14.86 -11.90
CA ASP A 187 27.66 -16.08 -11.40
C ASP A 187 28.95 -15.71 -10.65
N LEU A 188 29.13 -16.23 -9.42
CA LEU A 188 30.34 -16.07 -8.62
C LEU A 188 31.60 -16.52 -9.36
N ALA A 189 31.47 -17.48 -10.29
CA ALA A 189 32.56 -17.94 -11.16
C ALA A 189 33.10 -16.83 -12.08
N THR A 190 32.30 -15.79 -12.39
CA THR A 190 32.74 -14.65 -13.19
C THR A 190 33.65 -13.67 -12.43
N VAL A 191 33.68 -13.75 -11.10
CA VAL A 191 34.53 -12.90 -10.26
C VAL A 191 35.97 -13.42 -10.29
N GLN A 192 36.90 -12.62 -10.80
CA GLN A 192 38.31 -12.99 -10.84
C GLN A 192 38.97 -12.78 -9.47
N GLY A 193 39.62 -13.82 -8.93
CA GLY A 193 40.31 -13.79 -7.63
C GLY A 193 39.36 -13.78 -6.42
N GLN A 194 39.84 -13.26 -5.29
CA GLN A 194 39.08 -13.13 -4.03
C GLN A 194 38.57 -14.48 -3.46
N GLU A 195 39.35 -15.56 -3.60
CA GLU A 195 38.93 -16.92 -3.21
C GLU A 195 38.48 -17.04 -1.75
N HIS A 196 39.14 -16.32 -0.83
CA HIS A 196 38.75 -16.28 0.58
C HIS A 196 37.38 -15.60 0.80
N VAL A 197 37.03 -14.59 -0.02
CA VAL A 197 35.73 -13.91 0.03
C VAL A 197 34.65 -14.77 -0.60
N LYS A 198 34.92 -15.37 -1.76
CA LYS A 198 34.01 -16.34 -2.40
C LYS A 198 33.65 -17.47 -1.45
N ARG A 199 34.66 -18.07 -0.81
CA ARG A 199 34.44 -19.11 0.19
C ARG A 199 33.61 -18.63 1.38
N SER A 200 33.85 -17.40 1.83
CA SER A 200 33.05 -16.80 2.92
C SER A 200 31.59 -16.60 2.51
N LEU A 201 31.32 -16.23 1.25
CA LEU A 201 29.96 -16.12 0.71
C LEU A 201 29.27 -17.47 0.58
N GLU A 202 29.97 -18.52 0.13
CA GLU A 202 29.44 -19.88 0.10
C GLU A 202 29.06 -20.36 1.50
N VAL A 203 29.95 -20.16 2.48
CA VAL A 203 29.69 -20.54 3.89
C VAL A 203 28.53 -19.71 4.45
N GLY A 204 28.48 -18.42 4.15
CA GLY A 204 27.39 -17.55 4.57
C GLY A 204 26.04 -17.95 3.97
N ALA A 205 25.99 -18.23 2.67
CA ALA A 205 24.80 -18.68 1.96
C ALA A 205 24.32 -20.04 2.46
N ALA A 206 25.22 -21.02 2.61
CA ALA A 206 24.87 -22.35 3.09
C ALA A 206 24.48 -22.38 4.58
N GLY A 207 25.06 -21.49 5.39
CA GLY A 207 24.82 -21.40 6.83
C GLY A 207 23.73 -20.41 7.25
N GLY A 208 23.14 -19.66 6.33
CA GLY A 208 22.19 -18.59 6.64
C GLY A 208 22.79 -17.47 7.50
N HIS A 209 24.07 -17.14 7.29
CA HIS A 209 24.77 -16.11 8.04
C HIS A 209 24.67 -14.73 7.38
N ASN A 210 24.56 -13.69 8.21
CA ASN A 210 24.66 -12.31 7.75
C ASN A 210 26.10 -12.02 7.28
N VAL A 211 26.23 -11.39 6.11
CA VAL A 211 27.53 -11.03 5.52
C VAL A 211 27.70 -9.52 5.49
N LEU A 212 28.82 -9.03 6.04
CA LEU A 212 29.26 -7.64 5.93
C LEU A 212 30.49 -7.55 5.04
N MET A 213 30.42 -6.77 3.95
CA MET A 213 31.54 -6.54 3.05
C MET A 213 32.17 -5.17 3.32
N GLN A 214 33.43 -5.15 3.76
CA GLN A 214 34.19 -3.92 4.02
C GLN A 214 35.46 -3.87 3.17
N GLY A 215 35.78 -2.71 2.59
CA GLY A 215 37.02 -2.52 1.83
C GLY A 215 37.01 -1.28 0.93
N PRO A 216 38.15 -0.91 0.34
CA PRO A 216 38.29 0.29 -0.50
C PRO A 216 37.42 0.24 -1.77
N PRO A 217 37.06 1.39 -2.38
CA PRO A 217 36.34 1.42 -3.66
C PRO A 217 37.04 0.59 -4.75
N GLY A 218 36.28 0.00 -5.66
CA GLY A 218 36.83 -0.82 -6.75
C GLY A 218 37.24 -2.25 -6.36
N SER A 219 37.15 -2.65 -5.09
CA SER A 219 37.54 -4.00 -4.63
C SER A 219 36.60 -5.16 -5.01
N GLY A 220 35.57 -4.90 -5.83
CA GLY A 220 34.61 -5.92 -6.28
C GLY A 220 33.43 -6.20 -5.35
N LYS A 221 33.23 -5.43 -4.26
CA LYS A 221 32.13 -5.64 -3.28
C LYS A 221 30.74 -5.72 -3.93
N THR A 222 30.41 -4.76 -4.79
CA THR A 222 29.09 -4.71 -5.44
C THR A 222 28.88 -5.93 -6.35
N LEU A 223 29.91 -6.35 -7.08
CA LEU A 223 29.84 -7.53 -7.95
C LEU A 223 29.62 -8.80 -7.13
N LEU A 224 30.38 -8.96 -6.03
CA LEU A 224 30.22 -10.07 -5.09
C LEU A 224 28.83 -10.09 -4.43
N ALA A 225 28.32 -8.93 -4.03
CA ALA A 225 26.98 -8.81 -3.42
C ALA A 225 25.87 -9.18 -4.41
N ARG A 226 26.02 -8.83 -5.69
CA ARG A 226 25.08 -9.21 -6.75
C ARG A 226 25.19 -10.68 -7.18
N ALA A 227 26.31 -11.34 -6.88
CA ALA A 227 26.48 -12.76 -7.12
C ALA A 227 25.87 -13.65 -6.02
N LEU A 228 25.74 -13.11 -4.80
CA LEU A 228 25.23 -13.83 -3.64
C LEU A 228 23.84 -14.45 -3.84
N PRO A 229 22.84 -13.77 -4.46
CA PRO A 229 21.55 -14.39 -4.75
C PRO A 229 21.64 -15.68 -5.58
N GLY A 230 22.67 -15.83 -6.41
CA GLY A 230 22.90 -17.06 -7.19
C GLY A 230 23.37 -18.26 -6.38
N LEU A 231 23.81 -18.05 -5.15
CA LEU A 231 24.20 -19.13 -4.23
C LEU A 231 23.04 -19.55 -3.31
N LEU A 232 22.01 -18.72 -3.18
CA LEU A 232 20.89 -18.96 -2.28
C LEU A 232 19.88 -19.91 -2.92
N ALA A 233 19.20 -20.68 -2.07
CA ALA A 233 18.04 -21.45 -2.52
C ALA A 233 16.94 -20.50 -3.03
N PRO A 234 16.10 -20.94 -3.98
CA PRO A 234 14.90 -20.20 -4.35
C PRO A 234 14.07 -19.89 -3.11
N LEU A 235 13.53 -18.67 -3.04
CA LEU A 235 12.67 -18.27 -1.94
C LEU A 235 11.42 -19.14 -1.90
N SER A 236 10.99 -19.51 -0.70
CA SER A 236 9.64 -20.02 -0.49
C SER A 236 8.60 -18.92 -0.79
N PRO A 237 7.33 -19.29 -1.00
CA PRO A 237 6.27 -18.30 -1.19
C PRO A 237 6.16 -17.29 -0.04
N ILE A 238 6.40 -17.72 1.20
CA ILE A 238 6.35 -16.86 2.39
C ILE A 238 7.51 -15.86 2.37
N GLU A 239 8.73 -16.33 2.15
CA GLU A 239 9.93 -15.47 2.08
C GLU A 239 9.84 -14.49 0.90
N THR A 240 9.22 -14.91 -0.21
CA THR A 240 8.96 -14.04 -1.36
C THR A 240 8.09 -12.86 -0.95
N ILE A 241 6.97 -13.12 -0.25
CA ILE A 241 6.11 -12.07 0.27
C ILE A 241 6.86 -11.15 1.25
N GLU A 242 7.66 -11.71 2.16
CA GLU A 242 8.44 -10.92 3.13
C GLU A 242 9.43 -9.97 2.46
N VAL A 243 10.18 -10.45 1.46
CA VAL A 243 11.12 -9.63 0.69
C VAL A 243 10.38 -8.60 -0.16
N SER A 244 9.28 -9.00 -0.82
CA SER A 244 8.46 -8.11 -1.65
C SER A 244 7.84 -6.96 -0.86
N LYS A 245 7.56 -7.12 0.45
CA LYS A 245 7.07 -6.02 1.30
C LYS A 245 8.05 -4.85 1.35
N ILE A 246 9.35 -5.10 1.27
CA ILE A 246 10.38 -4.04 1.27
C ILE A 246 10.22 -3.18 0.01
N TYR A 247 10.08 -3.81 -1.15
CA TYR A 247 9.89 -3.12 -2.43
C TYR A 247 8.54 -2.38 -2.47
N SER A 248 7.48 -3.01 -1.98
CA SER A 248 6.15 -2.40 -1.88
C SER A 248 6.14 -1.09 -1.11
N VAL A 249 6.81 -1.04 0.05
CA VAL A 249 6.89 0.19 0.87
C VAL A 249 7.84 1.22 0.26
N ALA A 250 8.88 0.77 -0.44
CA ALA A 250 9.84 1.68 -1.08
C ALA A 250 9.24 2.45 -2.27
N GLY A 251 8.19 1.91 -2.90
CA GLY A 251 7.58 2.46 -4.11
C GLY A 251 8.28 1.98 -5.37
#